data_AF-A0A6N7IC57-F1
#
_entry.id   AF-A0A6N7IC57-F1
#
_cell.length_a   1.000
_cell.length_b   1.000
_cell.length_c   1.000
_cell.angle_alpha   90.00
_cell.angle_beta   90.00
_cell.angle_gamma   90.00
#
_symmetry.space_group_name_H-M   'P 1'
#
loop_
_entity.id
_entity.type
_entity.pdbx_description
1 polymer ?
#
loop_
_entity_poly.entity_id
_entity_poly.type
_entity_poly.pdbx_seq_one_letter_code
_entity_poly.pdbx_strand_id
1 'polypeptide(L)'
;MSITTIKVDSSVRDRLAQVARARGTTMSALLSEAAERLEADQRWAEIEAAYERLQREDPTGWAEYLDELAEWDAATTGADPAAAEEWPEYNR
;
A
#
# COMPACT_ATOMS: atom_id res chain seq x y z
N MET A 1 15.30 17.01 12.10
CA MET A 1 13.83 17.03 12.14
C MET A 1 13.37 18.28 12.87
N SER A 2 12.47 19.06 12.29
CA SER A 2 11.83 20.19 12.96
C SER A 2 10.58 19.70 13.69
N ILE A 3 10.45 20.02 14.98
CA ILE A 3 9.23 19.74 15.75
C ILE A 3 8.28 20.90 15.53
N THR A 4 7.04 20.57 15.16
CA THR A 4 5.96 21.52 14.99
C THR A 4 4.75 21.08 15.81
N THR A 5 3.75 21.95 15.94
CA THR A 5 2.50 21.62 16.64
C THR A 5 1.32 21.81 15.70
N ILE A 6 0.36 20.90 15.78
CA ILE A 6 -0.92 20.98 15.07
C ILE A 6 -2.04 21.22 16.06
N LYS A 7 -3.05 22.00 15.67
CA LYS A 7 -4.27 22.18 16.45
C LYS A 7 -5.26 21.08 16.06
N VAL A 8 -5.82 20.43 17.07
CA VAL A 8 -6.88 19.42 16.96
C VAL A 8 -7.86 19.61 18.11
N ASP A 9 -9.07 19.08 17.97
CA ASP A 9 -10.00 18.99 19.09
C ASP A 9 -9.39 18.18 20.25
N SER A 10 -9.68 18.60 21.48
CA SER A 10 -9.17 17.93 22.69
C SER A 10 -9.60 16.47 22.75
N SER A 11 -10.83 16.17 22.33
CA SER A 11 -11.36 14.80 22.26
C SER A 11 -10.56 13.92 21.29
N VAL A 12 -10.13 14.45 20.15
CA VAL A 12 -9.30 13.73 19.16
C VAL A 12 -7.91 13.48 19.73
N ARG A 13 -7.27 14.50 20.31
CA ARG A 13 -5.98 14.35 21.00
C ARG A 13 -6.04 13.26 22.06
N ASP A 14 -7.10 13.24 22.87
CA ASP A 14 -7.24 12.29 23.98
C ASP A 14 -7.45 10.85 23.49
N ARG A 15 -8.23 10.67 22.40
CA ARG A 15 -8.37 9.38 21.72
C ARG A 15 -7.02 8.88 21.19
N LEU A 16 -6.28 9.73 20.48
CA LEU A 16 -4.95 9.36 19.97
C LEU A 16 -3.97 9.05 21.11
N ALA A 17 -4.03 9.79 22.21
CA ALA A 17 -3.19 9.56 23.38
C ALA A 17 -3.51 8.21 24.04
N GLN A 18 -4.78 7.82 24.11
CA GLN A 18 -5.18 6.50 24.60
C GLN A 18 -4.63 5.38 23.71
N VAL A 19 -4.72 5.54 22.39
CA VAL A 19 -4.17 4.57 21.42
C VAL A 19 -2.65 4.46 21.55
N ALA A 20 -1.94 5.59 21.63
CA ALA A 20 -0.48 5.60 21.79
C ALA A 20 -0.04 4.85 23.06
N ARG A 21 -0.71 5.12 24.19
CA ARG A 21 -0.45 4.42 25.46
C ARG A 21 -0.73 2.92 25.37
N ALA A 22 -1.86 2.53 24.78
CA ALA A 22 -2.21 1.11 24.61
C ALA A 22 -1.20 0.35 23.74
N ARG A 23 -0.58 1.03 22.76
CA ARG A 23 0.47 0.48 21.90
C ARG A 23 1.89 0.62 22.46
N GLY A 24 2.05 1.24 23.64
CA GLY A 24 3.37 1.50 24.21
C GLY A 24 4.25 2.45 23.38
N THR A 25 3.64 3.33 22.58
CA THR A 25 4.35 4.24 21.68
C THR A 25 4.13 5.71 22.06
N THR A 26 4.92 6.61 21.47
CA THR A 26 4.73 8.06 21.65
C THR A 26 3.66 8.61 20.70
N MET A 27 3.08 9.76 21.04
CA MET A 27 2.13 10.45 20.16
C MET A 27 2.74 10.74 18.77
N SER A 28 4.00 11.19 18.74
CA SER A 28 4.68 11.50 17.48
C SER A 28 4.85 10.25 16.63
N ALA A 29 5.28 9.14 17.22
CA ALA A 29 5.47 7.89 16.49
C ALA A 29 4.14 7.32 15.97
N LEU A 30 3.07 7.39 16.77
CA LEU A 30 1.72 7.03 16.33
C LEU A 30 1.28 7.87 15.12
N LEU A 31 1.49 9.19 15.17
CA LEU A 31 1.10 10.09 14.09
C LEU A 31 1.92 9.86 12.83
N SER A 32 3.22 9.58 12.94
CA SER A 32 4.07 9.21 11.81
C SER A 32 3.59 7.92 11.13
N GLU A 33 3.37 6.86 11.91
CA GLU A 33 2.86 5.59 11.39
C GLU A 33 1.46 5.74 10.75
N ALA A 34 0.60 6.56 11.35
CA ALA A 34 -0.73 6.85 10.80
C ALA A 34 -0.64 7.66 9.48
N ALA A 35 0.28 8.61 9.39
CA ALA A 35 0.50 9.38 8.17
C ALA A 35 1.01 8.48 7.04
N GLU A 36 1.98 7.61 7.31
CA GLU A 36 2.50 6.65 6.31
C GLU A 36 1.41 5.73 5.77
N ARG A 37 0.53 5.22 6.64
CA ARG A 37 -0.64 4.43 6.21
C ARG A 37 -1.59 5.24 5.36
N LEU A 38 -1.94 6.45 5.79
CA LEU A 38 -2.86 7.32 5.05
C LEU A 38 -2.30 7.68 3.67
N GLU A 39 -1.00 7.93 3.56
CA GLU A 39 -0.33 8.19 2.28
C GLU A 39 -0.35 6.96 1.37
N ALA A 40 -0.16 5.76 1.91
CA ALA A 40 -0.26 4.53 1.15
C ALA A 40 -1.70 4.30 0.64
N ASP A 41 -2.69 4.45 1.52
CA ASP A 41 -4.11 4.31 1.19
C ASP A 41 -4.52 5.31 0.10
N GLN A 42 -4.10 6.58 0.24
CA GLN A 42 -4.37 7.63 -0.74
C GLN A 42 -3.73 7.32 -2.10
N ARG A 43 -2.48 6.83 -2.10
CA ARG A 43 -1.79 6.44 -3.33
C ARG A 43 -2.52 5.30 -4.04
N TRP A 44 -2.98 4.28 -3.31
CA TRP A 44 -3.74 3.19 -3.90
C TRP A 44 -5.07 3.68 -4.49
N ALA A 45 -5.80 4.53 -3.77
CA ALA A 45 -7.05 5.11 -4.28
C ALA A 45 -6.83 5.93 -5.57
N GLU A 46 -5.71 6.63 -5.69
CA GLU A 46 -5.35 7.37 -6.91
C GLU A 46 -5.06 6.46 -8.11
N ILE A 47 -4.38 5.33 -7.86
CA ILE A 47 -4.09 4.31 -8.88
C ILE A 47 -5.40 3.65 -9.36
N GLU A 48 -6.25 3.23 -8.42
CA GLU A 48 -7.56 2.64 -8.74
C GLU A 48 -8.40 3.62 -9.57
N ALA A 49 -8.51 4.87 -9.12
CA ALA A 49 -9.23 5.90 -9.85
C ALA A 49 -8.61 6.17 -11.24
N ALA A 50 -7.30 6.00 -11.42
CA ALA A 50 -6.66 6.12 -12.73
C ALA A 50 -7.05 4.98 -13.67
N TYR A 51 -7.09 3.74 -13.19
CA TYR A 51 -7.56 2.59 -13.97
C TYR A 51 -9.05 2.71 -14.32
N GLU A 52 -9.90 3.11 -13.38
CA GLU A 52 -11.32 3.34 -13.65
C GLU A 52 -11.54 4.42 -14.74
N ARG A 53 -10.74 5.49 -14.70
CA ARG A 53 -10.76 6.52 -15.76
C ARG A 53 -10.31 5.94 -17.10
N LEU A 54 -9.20 5.19 -17.14
CA LEU A 54 -8.69 4.55 -18.35
C LEU A 54 -9.77 3.64 -18.98
N GLN A 55 -10.36 2.76 -18.18
CA GLN A 55 -11.41 1.85 -18.64
C GLN A 55 -12.63 2.60 -19.22
N ARG A 56 -13.04 3.72 -18.60
CA ARG A 56 -14.21 4.49 -19.02
C ARG A 56 -13.95 5.36 -20.25
N GLU A 57 -12.78 5.98 -20.30
CA GLU A 57 -12.44 7.02 -21.30
C GLU A 57 -11.73 6.46 -22.52
N ASP A 58 -10.98 5.37 -22.37
CA ASP A 58 -10.27 4.67 -23.44
C ASP A 58 -10.37 3.14 -23.31
N PRO A 59 -11.51 2.55 -23.72
CA PRO A 59 -11.71 1.11 -23.66
C PRO A 59 -10.72 0.30 -24.53
N THR A 60 -10.19 0.90 -25.60
CA THR A 60 -9.20 0.24 -26.46
C THR A 60 -7.85 0.16 -25.74
N GLY A 61 -7.36 1.28 -25.19
CA GLY A 61 -6.14 1.28 -24.40
C GLY A 61 -6.24 0.40 -23.14
N TRP A 62 -7.44 0.31 -22.55
CA TRP A 62 -7.69 -0.65 -21.46
C TRP A 62 -7.57 -2.11 -21.91
N ALA A 63 -8.09 -2.47 -23.09
CA ALA A 63 -7.96 -3.82 -23.64
C ALA A 63 -6.49 -4.16 -23.95
N GLU A 64 -5.75 -3.21 -24.54
CA GLU A 64 -4.31 -3.37 -24.81
C GLU A 64 -3.51 -3.61 -23.52
N TYR A 65 -3.81 -2.87 -22.44
CA TYR A 65 -3.19 -3.08 -21.13
C TYR A 65 -3.48 -4.48 -20.55
N LEU A 66 -4.71 -4.98 -20.69
CA LEU A 66 -5.08 -6.32 -20.22
C LEU A 66 -4.40 -7.42 -21.03
N ASP A 67 -4.29 -7.23 -22.35
CA ASP A 67 -3.59 -8.17 -23.23
C ASP A 67 -2.09 -8.24 -22.88
N GLU A 68 -1.45 -7.09 -22.64
CA GLU A 68 -0.07 -7.04 -22.15
C GLU A 68 0.04 -7.78 -20.81
N LEU A 69 -0.83 -7.49 -19.83
CA LEU A 69 -0.79 -8.14 -18.52
C LEU A 69 -0.94 -9.67 -18.63
N ALA A 70 -1.79 -10.16 -19.54
CA ALA A 70 -1.96 -11.58 -19.78
C ALA A 70 -0.72 -12.24 -20.40
N GLU A 71 0.01 -11.54 -21.27
CA GLU A 71 1.28 -12.02 -21.82
C GLU A 71 2.34 -12.16 -20.72
N TRP A 72 2.46 -11.17 -19.85
CA TRP A 72 3.37 -11.21 -18.69
C TRP A 72 3.00 -12.33 -17.72
N ASP A 73 1.71 -12.49 -17.41
CA ASP A 73 1.26 -13.58 -16.53
C ASP A 73 1.59 -14.94 -17.14
N ALA A 74 1.30 -15.15 -18.44
CA ALA A 74 1.65 -16.38 -19.14
C ALA A 74 3.17 -16.68 -19.12
N ALA A 75 4.01 -15.65 -19.20
CA ALA A 75 5.47 -15.79 -19.13
C ALA A 75 6.00 -16.12 -17.72
N THR A 76 5.21 -15.83 -16.67
CA THR A 76 5.64 -15.93 -15.27
C THR A 76 4.85 -16.98 -14.46
N THR A 77 3.80 -17.56 -15.05
CA THR A 77 2.97 -18.60 -14.44
C THR A 77 3.67 -19.96 -14.53
N GLY A 78 4.69 -20.15 -13.71
CA GLY A 78 5.39 -21.42 -13.54
C GLY A 78 6.17 -21.41 -12.24
N ALA A 79 6.23 -22.55 -11.55
CA ALA A 79 7.20 -22.71 -10.48
C ALA A 79 8.60 -22.61 -11.10
N ASP A 80 9.46 -21.75 -10.54
CA ASP A 80 10.86 -21.74 -10.92
C ASP A 80 11.49 -23.08 -10.51
N PRO A 81 11.87 -23.95 -11.47
CA PRO A 81 12.38 -25.27 -11.14
C PRO A 81 13.74 -25.20 -10.44
N ALA A 82 14.49 -24.11 -10.58
CA ALA A 82 15.76 -23.89 -9.90
C ALA A 82 15.57 -23.46 -8.43
N ALA A 83 14.41 -22.91 -8.06
CA ALA A 83 14.17 -22.42 -6.70
C ALA A 83 14.31 -23.51 -5.63
N ALA A 84 13.96 -24.76 -5.95
CA ALA A 84 14.11 -25.90 -5.04
C ALA A 84 15.60 -26.25 -4.78
N GLU A 85 16.48 -26.01 -5.75
CA GLU A 85 17.93 -26.23 -5.62
C GLU A 85 18.63 -25.05 -4.95
N GLU A 86 18.21 -23.82 -5.27
CA GLU A 86 18.80 -22.60 -4.73
C GLU A 86 18.38 -22.30 -3.28
N TRP A 87 17.18 -22.70 -2.89
CA TRP A 87 16.59 -22.37 -1.57
C TRP A 87 15.97 -23.60 -0.90
N PRO A 88 16.78 -24.62 -0.56
CA PRO A 88 16.28 -25.91 -0.06
C PRO A 88 15.58 -25.83 1.30
N GLU A 89 15.87 -24.82 2.12
CA GLU A 89 15.26 -24.61 3.44
C GLU A 89 13.78 -24.19 3.39
N TYR A 90 13.32 -23.68 2.25
CA TYR A 90 11.93 -23.23 2.05
C TYR A 90 11.09 -24.17 1.18
N ASN A 91 11.69 -25.25 0.66
CA ASN A 91 11.07 -26.17 -0.31
C ASN A 91 11.02 -27.64 0.19
N ARG A 92 10.75 -27.85 1.49
CA ARG A 92 10.55 -29.18 2.10
C ARG A 92 9.09 -29.63 2.14
#